data_AF-A0AAU8S9T8-F1
#
_entry.id   AF-A0AAU8S9T8-F1
#
_cell.length_a   1.000
_cell.length_b   1.000
_cell.length_c   1.000
_cell.angle_alpha   90.00
_cell.angle_beta   90.00
_cell.angle_gamma   90.00
#
_symmetry.space_group_name_H-M   'P 1'
#
loop_
_entity.id
_entity.type
_entity.pdbx_description
1 polymer ?
#
loop_
_entity_poly.entity_id
_entity_poly.type
_entity_poly.pdbx_seq_one_letter_code
_entity_poly.pdbx_strand_id
1 'polypeptide(L)'
;MGATLRYDFLANSKNGGGGGGVALNGNGMDTADGFGIDADCLATSKANGGLGFECKGANRQDVALDLLFYPTQQITVKVEYRHDWANNKVFLRNDGSYSKSNDLLATQFIYSF
;
A
#
# COMPACT_ATOMS: atom_id res chain seq x y z
N MET A 1 27.90 4.29 -11.08
CA MET A 1 26.82 3.88 -10.17
C MET A 1 25.89 5.07 -9.98
N GLY A 2 24.61 4.83 -9.76
CA GLY A 2 23.59 5.84 -9.45
C GLY A 2 22.80 5.43 -8.20
N ALA A 3 22.08 6.38 -7.62
CA ALA A 3 21.16 6.13 -6.53
C ALA A 3 19.89 6.98 -6.72
N THR A 4 18.75 6.43 -6.32
CA THR A 4 17.46 7.14 -6.33
C THR A 4 16.80 6.99 -4.96
N LEU A 5 16.22 8.08 -4.47
CA LEU A 5 15.33 8.08 -3.31
C LEU A 5 13.98 8.61 -3.77
N ARG A 6 12.92 7.84 -3.52
CA ARG A 6 11.53 8.25 -3.77
C ARG A 6 10.75 8.21 -2.47
N TYR A 7 9.90 9.21 -2.26
CA TYR A 7 8.90 9.20 -1.20
C TYR A 7 7.56 9.58 -1.82
N ASP A 8 6.54 8.75 -1.57
CA ASP A 8 5.18 8.99 -2.04
C ASP A 8 4.19 9.04 -0.90
N PHE A 9 3.18 9.88 -1.07
CA PHE A 9 2.08 10.01 -0.13
C PHE A 9 0.75 10.07 -0.89
N LEU A 10 -0.15 9.15 -0.55
CA LEU A 10 -1.47 9.03 -1.15
C LEU A 10 -2.53 9.24 -0.06
N ALA A 11 -3.18 10.40 -0.13
CA ALA A 11 -4.20 10.82 0.84
C ALA A 11 -5.60 10.35 0.41
N ASN A 12 -6.09 9.26 0.98
CA ASN A 12 -7.43 8.73 0.71
C ASN A 12 -8.46 8.98 1.83
N SER A 13 -8.18 9.92 2.73
CA SER A 13 -9.05 10.21 3.88
C SER A 13 -10.52 10.57 3.55
N LYS A 14 -10.81 11.02 2.33
CA LYS A 14 -12.17 11.39 1.86
C LYS A 14 -12.93 10.25 1.16
N ASN A 15 -12.24 9.29 0.54
CA ASN A 15 -12.90 8.28 -0.30
C ASN A 15 -13.15 6.94 0.43
N GLY A 16 -13.11 6.95 1.76
CA GLY A 16 -13.47 5.76 2.55
C GLY A 16 -14.93 5.69 2.96
N GLY A 17 -15.75 6.72 2.73
CA GLY A 17 -17.15 6.72 3.20
C GLY A 17 -17.92 5.53 2.63
N GLY A 18 -18.07 4.49 3.46
CA GLY A 18 -18.49 3.15 3.09
C GLY A 18 -19.98 3.03 2.76
N GLY A 19 -20.45 3.73 1.73
CA GLY A 19 -21.56 3.18 0.97
C GLY A 19 -21.05 1.88 0.36
N GLY A 20 -21.57 0.72 0.80
CA GLY A 20 -21.11 -0.62 0.43
C GLY A 20 -21.27 -0.99 -1.05
N GLY A 21 -20.79 -0.15 -1.96
CA GLY A 21 -21.02 -0.23 -3.40
C GLY A 21 -19.77 -0.04 -4.26
N VAL A 22 -18.59 0.22 -3.70
CA VAL A 22 -17.37 0.36 -4.52
C VAL A 22 -16.25 -0.49 -3.96
N ALA A 23 -16.04 -1.68 -4.54
CA ALA A 23 -14.84 -2.53 -4.43
C ALA A 23 -14.37 -2.99 -3.03
N LEU A 24 -15.13 -2.73 -1.96
CA LEU A 24 -14.81 -3.21 -0.62
C LEU A 24 -15.32 -4.63 -0.38
N ASN A 25 -14.52 -5.45 0.31
CA ASN A 25 -14.94 -6.76 0.79
C ASN A 25 -15.92 -6.66 1.99
N GLY A 26 -16.42 -7.80 2.49
CA GLY A 26 -17.38 -7.83 3.61
C GLY A 26 -16.92 -7.16 4.91
N ASN A 27 -15.61 -6.92 5.04
CA ASN A 27 -14.96 -6.25 6.17
C ASN A 27 -14.64 -4.77 5.89
N GLY A 28 -15.06 -4.21 4.75
CA GLY A 28 -14.83 -2.81 4.40
C GLY A 28 -13.44 -2.53 3.81
N MET A 29 -12.63 -3.56 3.58
CA MET A 29 -11.30 -3.37 3.02
C MET A 29 -11.34 -3.45 1.50
N ASP A 30 -10.54 -2.60 0.86
CA ASP A 30 -10.29 -2.71 -0.59
C ASP A 30 -9.22 -3.77 -0.82
N THR A 31 -9.60 -4.88 -1.46
CA THR A 31 -8.68 -5.99 -1.77
C THR A 31 -7.88 -5.77 -3.07
N ALA A 32 -8.24 -4.77 -3.87
CA ALA A 32 -7.57 -4.47 -5.14
C ALA A 32 -6.42 -3.49 -4.95
N ASP A 33 -6.63 -2.41 -4.20
CA ASP A 33 -5.66 -1.31 -4.09
C ASP A 33 -5.29 -0.92 -2.65
N GLY A 34 -5.97 -1.48 -1.64
CA GLY A 34 -5.69 -1.21 -0.23
C GLY A 34 -6.04 0.21 0.23
N PHE A 35 -6.96 0.90 -0.45
CA PHE A 35 -7.42 2.25 -0.07
C PHE A 35 -8.74 2.29 0.73
N GLY A 36 -9.32 1.13 1.02
CA GLY A 36 -10.57 0.98 1.77
C GLY A 36 -10.54 1.43 3.24
N ILE A 37 -11.64 1.20 3.95
CA ILE A 37 -11.79 1.57 5.36
C ILE A 37 -11.17 0.55 6.31
N ASP A 38 -10.92 1.01 7.52
CA ASP A 38 -10.50 0.15 8.61
C ASP A 38 -11.62 -0.82 9.03
N ALA A 39 -11.29 -2.11 9.15
CA ALA A 39 -12.23 -3.16 9.49
C ALA A 39 -12.80 -3.01 10.91
N ASP A 40 -12.00 -2.51 11.86
CA ASP A 40 -12.42 -2.29 13.24
C ASP A 40 -13.43 -1.11 13.30
N CYS A 41 -13.21 -0.08 12.47
CA CYS A 41 -14.19 1.01 12.28
C CYS A 41 -15.52 0.50 11.71
N LEU A 42 -15.50 -0.30 10.64
CA LEU A 42 -16.73 -0.82 10.05
C LEU A 42 -17.51 -1.72 11.02
N ALA A 43 -16.79 -2.59 11.75
CA ALA A 43 -17.41 -3.45 12.76
C ALA A 43 -18.09 -2.63 13.86
N THR A 44 -17.44 -1.56 14.33
CA THR A 44 -17.99 -0.63 15.32
C THR A 44 -19.20 0.12 14.78
N SER A 45 -19.15 0.60 13.53
CA SER A 45 -20.27 1.25 12.86
C SER A 45 -21.51 0.35 12.81
N LYS A 46 -21.32 -0.89 12.33
CA LYS A 46 -22.39 -1.88 12.23
C LYS A 46 -22.97 -2.23 13.60
N ALA A 47 -22.12 -2.36 14.63
CA ALA A 47 -22.55 -2.62 16.00
C ALA A 47 -23.43 -1.47 16.56
N ASN A 48 -23.20 -0.24 16.11
CA ASN A 48 -23.98 0.94 16.49
C ASN A 48 -25.17 1.21 15.55
N GLY A 49 -25.53 0.28 14.67
CA GLY A 49 -26.63 0.42 13.71
C GLY A 49 -26.31 1.30 12.49
N GLY A 50 -25.05 1.67 12.30
CA GLY A 50 -24.54 2.43 11.17
C GLY A 50 -24.16 1.56 9.96
N LEU A 51 -23.75 2.25 8.89
CA LEU A 51 -23.35 1.62 7.61
C LEU A 51 -21.87 1.88 7.25
N GLY A 52 -21.08 2.51 8.12
CA GLY A 52 -19.65 2.78 7.90
C GLY A 52 -19.35 4.08 7.13
N PHE A 53 -20.31 4.99 7.03
CA PHE A 53 -20.14 6.28 6.33
C PHE A 53 -19.15 7.22 7.03
N GLU A 54 -18.97 7.06 8.34
CA GLU A 54 -18.01 7.78 9.16
C GLU A 54 -16.58 7.25 9.04
N CYS A 55 -16.40 6.04 8.50
CA CYS A 55 -15.10 5.41 8.37
C CYS A 55 -14.30 6.03 7.21
N LYS A 56 -13.04 6.38 7.49
CA LYS A 56 -12.14 7.03 6.52
C LYS A 56 -11.24 6.02 5.83
N GLY A 57 -10.91 6.32 4.58
CA GLY A 57 -10.06 5.48 3.75
C GLY A 57 -8.62 5.48 4.22
N ALA A 58 -7.87 4.49 3.77
CA ALA A 58 -6.47 4.34 4.14
C ALA A 58 -5.60 5.39 3.44
N ASN A 59 -4.86 6.19 4.20
CA ASN A 59 -3.76 6.97 3.65
C ASN A 59 -2.53 6.06 3.56
N ARG A 60 -1.88 6.01 2.39
CA ARG A 60 -0.69 5.20 2.14
C ARG A 60 0.51 6.08 1.90
N GLN A 61 1.67 5.62 2.33
CA GLN A 61 2.94 6.27 2.07
C GLN A 61 3.99 5.19 1.84
N ASP A 62 5.01 5.53 1.06
CA ASP A 62 6.15 4.65 0.86
C ASP A 62 7.44 5.45 0.71
N VAL A 63 8.55 4.80 1.03
CA VAL A 63 9.90 5.27 0.72
C VAL A 63 10.64 4.17 -0.02
N ALA A 64 11.22 4.50 -1.17
CA ALA A 64 12.01 3.60 -1.99
C ALA A 64 13.44 4.10 -2.13
N LEU A 65 14.41 3.24 -1.85
CA LEU A 65 15.83 3.47 -2.02
C LEU A 65 16.38 2.50 -3.06
N ASP A 66 16.93 3.07 -4.12
CA ASP A 66 17.48 2.35 -5.25
C ASP A 66 18.99 2.55 -5.38
N LEU A 67 19.71 1.47 -5.63
CA LEU A 67 21.11 1.49 -6.06
C LEU A 67 21.19 0.96 -7.49
N LEU A 68 21.82 1.73 -8.38
CA LEU A 68 21.97 1.40 -9.79
C LEU A 68 23.44 1.19 -10.15
N PHE A 69 23.75 0.04 -10.73
CA PHE A 69 25.07 -0.33 -11.22
C PHE A 69 25.03 -0.44 -12.73
N TYR A 70 26.07 0.10 -13.39
CA TYR A 70 26.21 0.10 -14.83
C TYR A 70 27.56 -0.53 -15.19
N PRO A 71 27.69 -1.87 -15.19
CA PRO A 71 28.96 -2.54 -15.48
C PRO A 71 29.45 -2.27 -16.90
N THR A 72 28.52 -2.14 -17.86
CA THR A 72 28.77 -1.76 -19.26
C THR A 72 27.70 -0.77 -19.71
N GLN A 73 27.79 -0.25 -20.94
CA GLN A 73 26.76 0.62 -21.51
C GLN A 73 25.44 -0.12 -21.79
N GLN A 74 25.52 -1.44 -21.95
CA GLN A 74 24.39 -2.31 -22.26
C GLN A 74 23.72 -2.88 -21.00
N ILE A 75 24.41 -2.90 -19.85
CA ILE A 75 23.94 -3.59 -18.65
C ILE A 75 23.59 -2.58 -17.56
N THR A 76 22.36 -2.68 -17.03
CA THR A 76 21.95 -1.99 -15.80
C THR A 76 21.49 -3.03 -14.78
N VAL A 77 22.02 -2.94 -13.56
CA VAL A 77 21.57 -3.71 -12.41
C VAL A 77 21.02 -2.74 -11.36
N LYS A 78 19.80 -2.95 -10.91
CA LYS A 78 19.13 -2.14 -9.88
C LYS A 78 18.80 -3.01 -8.68
N VAL A 79 19.09 -2.52 -7.49
CA VAL A 79 18.64 -3.09 -6.21
C VAL A 79 17.78 -2.05 -5.51
N GLU A 80 16.56 -2.42 -5.13
CA GLU A 80 15.57 -1.55 -4.49
C GLU A 80 15.18 -2.10 -3.12
N TYR A 81 15.21 -1.25 -2.10
CA TYR A 81 14.50 -1.47 -0.84
C TYR A 81 13.35 -0.48 -0.74
N ARG A 82 12.15 -0.97 -0.46
CA ARG A 82 10.96 -0.13 -0.29
C ARG A 82 10.26 -0.45 1.03
N HIS A 83 9.94 0.59 1.79
CA HIS A 83 9.11 0.49 2.99
C HIS A 83 7.77 1.18 2.74
N ASP A 84 6.69 0.41 2.81
CA ASP A 84 5.32 0.88 2.65
C ASP A 84 4.65 0.96 4.02
N TRP A 85 3.86 2.01 4.29
CA TRP A 85 3.01 2.09 5.47
C TRP A 85 1.68 2.80 5.22
N ALA A 86 0.74 2.57 6.13
CA ALA A 86 -0.61 3.13 6.08
C ALA A 86 -1.16 3.43 7.48
N ASN A 87 -2.16 4.31 7.56
CA ASN A 87 -2.89 4.57 8.81
C ASN A 87 -3.79 3.39 9.22
N ASN A 88 -4.26 2.60 8.24
CA ASN A 88 -5.12 1.42 8.41
C ASN A 88 -4.36 0.12 8.11
N LYS A 89 -4.87 -1.02 8.57
CA LYS A 89 -4.28 -2.34 8.31
C LYS A 89 -4.67 -2.82 6.90
N VAL A 90 -3.85 -2.51 5.89
CA VAL A 90 -4.17 -2.78 4.47
C VAL A 90 -3.20 -3.74 3.79
N PHE A 91 -2.08 -4.07 4.43
CA PHE A 91 -1.08 -4.99 3.86
C PHE A 91 -1.35 -6.42 4.33
N LEU A 92 -1.75 -7.29 3.41
CA LEU A 92 -1.94 -8.71 3.69
C LEU A 92 -0.60 -9.41 3.93
N ARG A 93 -0.46 -10.07 5.08
CA ARG A 93 0.68 -10.92 5.41
C ARG A 93 0.41 -12.36 4.98
N ASN A 94 1.47 -13.16 4.91
CA ASN A 94 1.40 -14.57 4.54
C ASN A 94 0.59 -15.43 5.54
N ASP A 95 0.41 -14.97 6.78
CA ASP A 95 -0.43 -15.62 7.79
C ASP A 95 -1.93 -15.26 7.67
N GLY A 96 -2.30 -14.48 6.64
CA GLY A 96 -3.67 -14.01 6.43
C GLY A 96 -4.05 -12.78 7.27
N SER A 97 -3.17 -12.33 8.18
CA SER A 97 -3.39 -11.10 8.96
C SER A 97 -3.09 -9.85 8.13
N TYR A 98 -3.65 -8.72 8.57
CA TYR A 98 -3.38 -7.43 7.94
C TYR A 98 -2.49 -6.56 8.81
N SER A 99 -1.54 -5.88 8.15
CA SER A 99 -0.52 -5.03 8.74
C SER A 99 -0.69 -3.58 8.29
N LYS A 100 -0.15 -2.66 9.08
CA LYS A 100 -0.03 -1.24 8.72
C LYS A 100 1.23 -0.93 7.93
N SER A 101 2.17 -1.86 7.84
CA SER A 101 3.42 -1.70 7.09
C SER A 101 3.82 -2.98 6.36
N ASN A 102 4.62 -2.80 5.32
CA ASN A 102 5.22 -3.87 4.53
C ASN A 102 6.60 -3.44 4.01
N ASP A 103 7.55 -4.37 4.01
CA ASP A 103 8.90 -4.16 3.50
C ASP A 103 9.10 -5.00 2.24
N LEU A 104 9.70 -4.41 1.21
CA LEU A 104 9.97 -5.03 -0.08
C LEU A 104 11.44 -4.89 -0.43
N LEU A 105 12.00 -5.96 -0.96
CA LEU A 105 13.33 -5.98 -1.56
C LEU A 105 13.21 -6.51 -2.99
N ALA A 106 13.71 -5.76 -3.96
CA ALA A 106 13.67 -6.13 -5.36
C ALA A 106 15.03 -5.97 -6.03
N THR A 107 15.28 -6.78 -7.05
CA THR A 107 16.46 -6.66 -7.91
C THR A 107 16.02 -6.77 -9.37
N GLN A 108 16.55 -5.89 -10.21
CA GLN A 108 16.27 -5.84 -11.63
C GLN A 108 17.57 -5.89 -12.42
N PHE A 109 17.60 -6.72 -13.45
CA PHE A 109 18.67 -6.80 -14.43
C PHE A 109 18.12 -6.40 -15.80
N ILE A 110 18.75 -5.42 -16.44
CA ILE A 110 18.35 -4.89 -17.76
C ILE A 110 19.55 -5.03 -18.69
N TYR A 111 19.30 -5.61 -19.87
CA TYR A 111 20.22 -5.61 -21.00
C TYR A 111 19.60 -4.81 -22.15
N SER A 112 20.36 -3.87 -22.71
CA SER A 112 19.94 -3.01 -23.83
C SER A 112 20.90 -3.19 -25.02
N PHE A 113 20.34 -3.39 -26.22
CA PHE A 113 21.06 -3.65 -27.47
C PHE A 113 20.94 -2.50 -28.47
#